data_AF-A0A1V5JTE4-F1
#
_entry.id   AF-A0A1V5JTE4-F1
#
_cell.length_a   1.000
_cell.length_b   1.000
_cell.length_c   1.000
_cell.angle_alpha   90.00
_cell.angle_beta   90.00
_cell.angle_gamma   90.00
#
_symmetry.space_group_name_H-M   'P 1'
#
loop_
_entity.id
_entity.type
_entity.pdbx_description
1 polymer ?
#
loop_
_entity_poly.entity_id
_entity_poly.type
_entity_poly.pdbx_seq_one_letter_code
_entity_poly.pdbx_strand_id
1 'polypeptide(L)'
;MSGATGRLGLFKAPGRAERAEAGRLLEMMRIAHLAERPLGQLSGGERQKVFLARAIIQQPDILLMDEPTSNLDIAVQKEVLNLIDEIHRQGSMTIVFVTHDFNLLPEAIERAVLLKRGRIMFDGPISTALSSAQLSALFDYPLLSFEQDGRRFVSYA
;
A
#
# COMPACT_ATOMS: atom_id res chain seq x y z
N MET A 1 -13.58 13.75 -10.31
CA MET A 1 -13.64 12.49 -11.09
C MET A 1 -14.09 11.39 -10.15
N SER A 2 -15.21 10.71 -10.43
CA SER A 2 -15.70 9.63 -9.57
C SER A 2 -14.67 8.50 -9.52
N GLY A 3 -14.47 7.90 -8.35
CA GLY A 3 -13.57 6.76 -8.19
C GLY A 3 -13.90 5.58 -9.09
N ALA A 4 -15.14 5.51 -9.60
CA ALA A 4 -15.69 4.46 -10.46
C ALA A 4 -15.72 4.81 -11.97
N THR A 5 -14.94 5.81 -12.44
CA THR A 5 -14.95 6.25 -13.84
C THR A 5 -14.65 5.12 -14.84
N GLY A 6 -13.71 4.21 -14.53
CA GLY A 6 -13.42 3.02 -15.35
C GLY A 6 -14.62 2.08 -15.57
N ARG A 7 -15.55 2.01 -14.61
CA ARG A 7 -16.76 1.16 -14.69
C ARG A 7 -17.98 1.89 -15.23
N LEU A 8 -18.14 3.17 -14.88
CA LEU A 8 -19.29 3.99 -15.26
C LEU A 8 -19.17 4.61 -16.65
N GLY A 9 -17.94 4.77 -17.15
CA GLY A 9 -17.64 5.55 -18.35
C GLY A 9 -17.41 7.03 -18.03
N LEU A 10 -16.65 7.71 -18.90
CA LEU A 10 -16.44 9.15 -18.85
C LEU A 10 -17.83 9.83 -18.93
N PHE A 11 -18.14 10.74 -18.00
CA PHE A 11 -19.37 11.55 -17.94
C PHE A 11 -20.64 10.92 -17.33
N LYS A 12 -20.60 9.69 -16.80
CA LYS A 12 -21.73 9.19 -15.98
C LYS A 12 -21.56 9.55 -14.50
N ALA A 13 -22.62 10.10 -13.91
CA ALA A 13 -22.70 10.31 -12.48
C ALA A 13 -22.86 8.96 -11.75
N PRO A 14 -22.24 8.76 -10.57
CA PRO A 14 -22.46 7.57 -9.77
C PRO A 14 -23.95 7.43 -9.41
N GLY A 15 -24.47 6.21 -9.45
CA GLY A 15 -25.83 5.86 -9.06
C GLY A 15 -25.95 5.57 -7.56
N ARG A 16 -27.04 4.89 -7.17
CA ARG A 16 -27.26 4.47 -5.78
C ARG A 16 -26.30 3.36 -5.36
N ALA A 17 -26.04 2.40 -6.26
CA ALA A 17 -25.14 1.28 -6.00
C ALA A 17 -23.70 1.75 -5.76
N GLU A 18 -23.19 2.66 -6.59
CA GLU A 18 -21.81 3.17 -6.44
C GLU A 18 -21.65 4.04 -5.19
N ARG A 19 -22.68 4.79 -4.81
CA ARG A 19 -22.67 5.53 -3.54
C ARG A 19 -22.68 4.59 -2.33
N ALA A 20 -23.47 3.52 -2.37
CA ALA A 20 -23.50 2.52 -1.31
C ALA A 20 -22.14 1.81 -1.17
N GLU A 21 -21.53 1.43 -2.29
CA GLU A 21 -20.20 0.82 -2.30
C GLU A 21 -19.11 1.79 -1.82
N ALA A 22 -19.17 3.05 -2.25
CA ALA A 22 -18.27 4.08 -1.73
C ALA A 22 -18.41 4.24 -0.21
N GLY A 23 -19.65 4.22 0.32
CA GLY A 23 -19.91 4.23 1.76
C GLY A 23 -19.25 3.06 2.48
N ARG A 24 -19.44 1.83 1.98
CA ARG A 24 -18.82 0.62 2.52
C ARG A 24 -17.30 0.69 2.54
N LEU A 25 -16.69 1.21 1.46
CA LEU A 25 -15.24 1.38 1.41
C LEU A 25 -14.76 2.47 2.37
N LEU A 26 -15.48 3.58 2.53
CA LEU A 26 -15.14 4.61 3.52
C LEU A 26 -15.26 4.09 4.96
N GLU A 27 -16.21 3.19 5.25
CA GLU A 27 -16.32 2.48 6.52
C GLU A 27 -15.11 1.56 6.76
N MET A 28 -14.74 0.74 5.77
CA MET A 28 -13.55 -0.11 5.82
C MET A 28 -12.27 0.71 6.06
N MET A 29 -12.17 1.88 5.41
CA MET A 29 -11.08 2.82 5.61
C MET A 29 -11.18 3.64 6.91
N ARG A 30 -12.21 3.45 7.74
CA ARG A 30 -12.43 4.17 9.01
C ARG A 30 -12.54 5.69 8.86
N ILE A 31 -13.04 6.15 7.71
CA ILE A 31 -13.18 7.57 7.35
C ILE A 31 -14.60 7.93 6.86
N ALA A 32 -15.59 7.08 7.13
CA ALA A 32 -16.99 7.36 6.77
C ALA A 32 -17.51 8.69 7.33
N HIS A 33 -17.08 9.08 8.52
CA HIS A 33 -17.43 10.38 9.14
C HIS A 33 -16.88 11.60 8.39
N LEU A 34 -15.98 11.40 7.41
CA LEU A 34 -15.37 12.45 6.59
C LEU A 34 -15.97 12.50 5.18
N ALA A 35 -17.01 11.73 4.88
CA ALA A 35 -17.54 11.58 3.51
C ALA A 35 -17.89 12.91 2.82
N GLU A 36 -18.41 13.88 3.58
CA GLU A 36 -18.81 15.19 3.07
C GLU A 36 -17.69 16.25 3.17
N ARG A 37 -16.53 15.91 3.74
CA ARG A 37 -15.41 16.87 3.85
C ARG A 37 -14.69 17.03 2.51
N PRO A 38 -14.36 18.27 2.10
CA PRO A 38 -13.53 18.50 0.93
C PRO A 38 -12.15 17.85 1.07
N LEU A 39 -11.63 17.24 0.00
CA LEU A 39 -10.31 16.58 -0.01
C LEU A 39 -9.16 17.47 0.48
N GLY A 40 -9.22 18.77 0.21
CA GLY A 40 -8.20 19.74 0.63
C GLY A 40 -8.18 20.03 2.14
N GLN A 41 -9.20 19.59 2.88
CA GLN A 41 -9.31 19.75 4.33
C GLN A 41 -8.98 18.47 5.10
N LEU A 42 -8.61 17.40 4.39
CA LEU A 42 -8.21 16.13 4.99
C LEU A 42 -6.72 16.14 5.35
N SER A 43 -6.37 15.42 6.41
CA SER A 43 -4.96 15.12 6.70
C SER A 43 -4.34 14.26 5.59
N GLY A 44 -3.00 14.18 5.56
CA GLY A 44 -2.30 13.33 4.58
C GLY A 44 -2.77 11.88 4.63
N GLY A 45 -2.93 11.32 5.83
CA GLY A 45 -3.41 9.95 6.04
C GLY A 45 -4.85 9.73 5.61
N GLU A 46 -5.75 10.65 5.97
CA GLU A 46 -7.15 10.61 5.56
C GLU A 46 -7.28 10.65 4.03
N ARG A 47 -6.51 11.54 3.38
CA ARG A 47 -6.48 11.65 1.92
C ARG A 47 -5.95 10.37 1.27
N GLN A 48 -4.93 9.75 1.84
CA GLN A 48 -4.39 8.48 1.36
C GLN A 48 -5.43 7.37 1.42
N LYS A 49 -6.18 7.27 2.53
CA LYS A 49 -7.27 6.32 2.68
C LYS A 49 -8.40 6.55 1.66
N VAL A 50 -8.74 7.80 1.37
CA VAL A 50 -9.70 8.11 0.29
C VAL A 50 -9.16 7.66 -1.07
N PHE A 51 -7.87 7.87 -1.36
CA PHE A 51 -7.26 7.41 -2.61
C PHE A 51 -7.24 5.89 -2.73
N LEU A 52 -6.96 5.17 -1.64
CA LEU A 52 -7.03 3.72 -1.58
C LEU A 52 -8.47 3.22 -1.86
N ALA A 53 -9.47 3.77 -1.16
CA ALA A 53 -10.88 3.46 -1.43
C ALA A 53 -11.27 3.75 -2.89
N ARG A 54 -10.80 4.87 -3.42
CA ARG A 54 -11.02 5.27 -4.82
C ARG A 54 -10.39 4.30 -5.82
N ALA A 55 -9.25 3.69 -5.50
CA ALA A 55 -8.63 2.68 -6.37
C ALA A 55 -9.41 1.35 -6.31
N ILE A 56 -9.82 0.93 -5.12
CA ILE A 56 -10.47 -0.37 -4.87
C ILE A 56 -11.90 -0.43 -5.40
N ILE A 57 -12.63 0.70 -5.41
CA ILE A 57 -14.02 0.73 -5.92
C ILE A 57 -14.13 0.28 -7.39
N GLN A 58 -13.03 0.29 -8.13
CA GLN A 58 -12.97 -0.23 -9.50
C GLN A 58 -12.94 -1.75 -9.58
N GLN A 59 -12.70 -2.43 -8.45
CA GLN A 59 -12.44 -3.88 -8.38
C GLN A 59 -11.35 -4.31 -9.37
N PRO A 60 -10.14 -3.72 -9.30
CA PRO A 60 -9.08 -4.06 -10.23
C PRO A 60 -8.52 -5.46 -9.95
N ASP A 61 -8.09 -6.17 -10.99
CA ASP A 61 -7.37 -7.44 -10.83
C ASP A 61 -5.99 -7.22 -10.17
N ILE A 62 -5.38 -6.05 -10.43
CA ILE A 62 -4.07 -5.64 -9.93
C ILE A 62 -4.15 -4.21 -9.39
N LEU A 63 -3.73 -4.02 -8.14
CA LEU A 63 -3.54 -2.72 -7.52
C LEU A 63 -2.04 -2.41 -7.39
N LEU A 64 -1.59 -1.39 -8.11
CA LEU A 64 -0.24 -0.84 -7.97
C LEU A 64 -0.25 0.28 -6.94
N MET A 65 0.66 0.19 -5.97
CA MET A 65 0.88 1.21 -4.95
C MET A 65 2.33 1.66 -4.96
N ASP A 66 2.55 2.89 -5.38
CA ASP A 66 3.86 3.52 -5.43
C ASP A 66 4.06 4.40 -4.19
N GLU A 67 4.92 3.97 -3.26
CA GLU A 67 5.25 4.68 -2.01
C GLU A 67 3.99 5.15 -1.23
N PRO A 68 3.01 4.27 -0.98
CA PRO A 68 1.67 4.67 -0.51
C PRO A 68 1.66 5.21 0.93
N THR A 69 2.75 5.04 1.66
CA THR A 69 2.92 5.51 3.05
C THR A 69 3.85 6.72 3.15
N SER A 70 4.35 7.23 2.02
CA SER A 70 5.24 8.39 2.00
C SER A 70 4.59 9.64 2.59
N ASN A 71 5.39 10.45 3.29
CA ASN A 71 4.96 11.71 3.94
C ASN A 71 3.88 11.54 5.04
N LEU A 72 3.67 10.34 5.55
CA LEU A 72 2.78 10.07 6.68
C LEU A 72 3.59 9.83 7.96
N ASP A 73 3.02 10.15 9.12
CA ASP A 73 3.62 9.77 10.41
C ASP A 73 3.57 8.25 10.61
N ILE A 74 4.47 7.73 11.46
CA ILE A 74 4.64 6.28 11.68
C ILE A 74 3.35 5.58 12.12
N ALA A 75 2.49 6.25 12.90
CA ALA A 75 1.25 5.66 13.37
C ALA A 75 0.25 5.49 12.22
N VAL A 76 0.12 6.52 11.39
CA VAL A 76 -0.73 6.49 10.19
C VAL A 76 -0.19 5.52 9.15
N GLN A 77 1.13 5.43 8.94
CA GLN A 77 1.72 4.45 8.03
C GLN A 77 1.29 3.02 8.40
N LYS A 78 1.43 2.64 9.67
CA LYS A 78 1.00 1.32 10.16
C LYS A 78 -0.48 1.09 9.96
N GLU A 79 -1.30 2.12 10.16
CA GLU A 79 -2.74 2.00 9.92
C GLU A 79 -3.05 1.71 8.45
N VAL A 80 -2.38 2.40 7.52
CA VAL A 80 -2.53 2.19 6.08
C VAL A 80 -2.04 0.80 5.66
N LEU A 81 -0.90 0.33 6.18
CA LEU A 81 -0.39 -1.02 5.93
C LEU A 81 -1.38 -2.11 6.41
N ASN A 82 -1.94 -1.94 7.61
CA ASN A 82 -2.95 -2.87 8.12
C ASN A 82 -4.22 -2.92 7.25
N LEU A 83 -4.63 -1.78 6.68
CA LEU A 83 -5.74 -1.73 5.73
C LEU A 83 -5.38 -2.47 4.44
N ILE A 84 -4.16 -2.31 3.92
CA ILE A 84 -3.66 -3.05 2.76
C ILE A 84 -3.72 -4.56 2.99
N ASP A 85 -3.28 -5.03 4.16
CA ASP A 85 -3.36 -6.45 4.53
C ASP A 85 -4.82 -6.93 4.65
N GLU A 86 -5.72 -6.11 5.19
CA GLU A 86 -7.15 -6.42 5.26
C GLU A 86 -7.79 -6.56 3.87
N ILE A 87 -7.41 -5.67 2.95
CA ILE A 87 -7.85 -5.73 1.55
C ILE A 87 -7.32 -6.99 0.87
N HIS A 88 -6.03 -7.30 1.04
CA HIS A 88 -5.43 -8.49 0.45
C HIS A 88 -6.15 -9.76 0.90
N ARG A 89 -6.45 -9.88 2.20
CA ARG A 89 -7.15 -11.06 2.77
C ARG A 89 -8.53 -11.32 2.19
N GLN A 90 -9.17 -10.34 1.54
CA GLN A 90 -10.45 -10.56 0.84
C GLN A 90 -10.31 -11.36 -0.46
N GLY A 91 -9.07 -11.64 -0.92
CA GLY A 91 -8.75 -12.75 -1.83
C GLY A 91 -9.01 -12.52 -3.31
N SER A 92 -9.35 -11.30 -3.73
CA SER A 92 -9.75 -11.01 -5.13
C SER A 92 -8.80 -10.12 -5.91
N MET A 93 -7.66 -9.70 -5.34
CA MET A 93 -6.81 -8.67 -5.92
C MET A 93 -5.32 -8.95 -5.70
N THR A 94 -4.54 -8.82 -6.77
CA THR A 94 -3.07 -8.84 -6.69
C THR A 94 -2.58 -7.45 -6.30
N ILE A 95 -1.69 -7.37 -5.31
CA ILE A 95 -1.12 -6.12 -4.85
C ILE A 95 0.36 -6.06 -5.26
N VAL A 96 0.74 -4.98 -5.95
CA VAL A 96 2.13 -4.63 -6.22
C VAL A 96 2.47 -3.40 -5.39
N PHE A 97 3.33 -3.59 -4.39
CA PHE A 97 3.72 -2.55 -3.45
C PHE A 97 5.17 -2.14 -3.70
N VAL A 98 5.40 -0.85 -3.96
CA VAL A 98 6.72 -0.27 -4.18
C VAL A 98 7.08 0.60 -2.98
N THR A 99 8.24 0.35 -2.39
CA THR A 99 8.76 1.10 -1.23
C THR A 99 10.29 1.08 -1.22
N HIS A 100 10.86 2.08 -0.56
CA HIS A 100 12.26 2.12 -0.16
C HIS A 100 12.48 1.82 1.33
N ASP A 101 11.42 1.66 2.13
CA ASP A 101 11.49 1.33 3.55
C ASP A 101 11.20 -0.16 3.79
N PHE A 102 12.23 -0.91 4.17
CA PHE A 102 12.14 -2.35 4.45
C PHE A 102 11.64 -2.68 5.86
N ASN A 103 11.56 -1.69 6.75
CA ASN A 103 11.04 -1.90 8.10
C ASN A 103 9.51 -1.75 8.16
N LEU A 104 8.90 -1.22 7.09
CA LEU A 104 7.47 -0.93 6.99
C LEU A 104 6.88 -1.61 5.74
N LEU A 105 6.77 -2.93 5.83
CA LEU A 105 6.15 -3.78 4.81
C LEU A 105 4.82 -4.36 5.33
N PRO A 106 3.79 -4.49 4.47
CA PRO A 106 2.62 -5.31 4.77
C PRO A 106 3.02 -6.75 5.13
N GLU A 107 2.35 -7.35 6.10
CA GLU A 107 2.69 -8.69 6.59
C GLU A 107 2.44 -9.78 5.54
N ALA A 108 1.49 -9.54 4.63
CA ALA A 108 1.09 -10.52 3.62
C ALA A 108 1.99 -10.55 2.37
N ILE A 109 3.08 -9.77 2.31
CA ILE A 109 4.02 -9.82 1.17
C ILE A 109 4.80 -11.13 1.19
N GLU A 110 4.73 -11.90 0.11
CA GLU A 110 5.45 -13.18 -0.03
C GLU A 110 6.67 -13.10 -0.95
N ARG A 111 6.63 -12.23 -1.96
CA ARG A 111 7.64 -12.09 -3.02
C ARG A 111 8.13 -10.65 -3.12
N ALA A 112 9.42 -10.49 -3.38
CA ALA A 112 10.04 -9.19 -3.61
C ALA A 112 10.93 -9.20 -4.85
N VAL A 113 10.97 -8.05 -5.52
CA VAL A 113 11.88 -7.77 -6.63
C VAL A 113 12.76 -6.61 -6.21
N LEU A 114 14.08 -6.84 -6.11
CA LEU A 114 15.05 -5.79 -5.79
C LEU A 114 15.58 -5.18 -7.08
N LEU A 115 15.47 -3.86 -7.20
CA LEU A 115 15.91 -3.11 -8.37
C LEU A 115 17.14 -2.26 -8.03
N LYS A 116 18.20 -2.38 -8.83
CA LYS A 116 19.41 -1.59 -8.71
C LYS A 116 19.79 -1.00 -10.06
N ARG A 117 19.89 0.33 -10.14
CA ARG A 117 20.25 1.07 -11.37
C ARG A 117 19.41 0.64 -12.59
N GLY A 118 18.10 0.50 -12.38
CA GLY A 118 17.15 0.10 -13.43
C GLY A 118 17.21 -1.37 -13.85
N ARG A 119 17.93 -2.23 -13.12
CA ARG A 119 18.00 -3.67 -13.39
C ARG A 119 17.51 -4.48 -12.21
N ILE A 120 16.89 -5.62 -12.49
CA ILE A 120 16.52 -6.60 -11.47
C ILE A 120 17.83 -7.20 -10.94
N MET A 121 18.07 -7.01 -9.64
CA MET A 121 19.18 -7.62 -8.91
C MET A 121 18.74 -8.94 -8.28
N PHE A 122 17.49 -9.00 -7.80
CA PHE A 122 16.91 -10.17 -7.15
C PHE A 122 15.40 -10.25 -7.45
N ASP A 123 14.89 -11.47 -7.58
CA ASP A 123 13.47 -11.77 -7.69
C ASP A 123 13.20 -13.10 -6.99
N GLY A 124 12.39 -13.09 -5.94
CA GLY A 124 12.11 -14.28 -5.15
C GLY A 124 11.44 -14.00 -3.82
N PRO A 125 11.47 -14.96 -2.87
CA PRO A 125 10.82 -14.82 -1.57
C PRO A 125 11.31 -13.61 -0.78
N ILE A 126 10.40 -12.90 -0.11
CA ILE A 126 10.70 -11.72 0.70
C ILE A 126 11.76 -12.02 1.79
N SER A 127 11.70 -13.21 2.38
CA SER A 127 12.63 -13.65 3.43
C SER A 127 14.09 -13.63 2.97
N THR A 128 14.33 -13.96 1.70
CA THR A 128 15.66 -13.95 1.07
C THR A 128 16.03 -12.55 0.59
N ALA A 129 15.08 -11.81 0.01
CA ALA A 129 15.28 -10.43 -0.43
C ALA A 129 15.75 -9.52 0.71
N LEU A 130 15.18 -9.73 1.91
CA LEU A 130 15.52 -8.98 3.12
C LEU A 130 16.73 -9.55 3.88
N SER A 131 17.57 -10.39 3.27
CA SER A 131 18.79 -10.87 3.93
C SER A 131 19.87 -9.78 3.94
N SER A 132 20.77 -9.81 4.93
CA SER A 132 21.92 -8.89 5.03
C SER A 132 22.74 -8.88 3.72
N ALA A 133 22.94 -10.04 3.10
CA ALA A 133 23.68 -10.17 1.85
C ALA A 133 22.99 -9.44 0.69
N GLN A 134 21.68 -9.65 0.50
CA GLN A 134 20.92 -9.02 -0.59
C GLN A 134 20.82 -7.50 -0.38
N LEU A 135 20.48 -7.06 0.83
CA LEU A 135 20.38 -5.63 1.13
C LEU A 135 21.73 -4.92 1.00
N SER A 136 22.82 -5.53 1.48
CA SER A 136 24.16 -4.93 1.32
C SER A 136 24.55 -4.81 -0.16
N ALA A 137 24.23 -5.82 -0.97
CA ALA A 137 24.45 -5.79 -2.41
C ALA A 137 23.58 -4.74 -3.11
N LEU A 138 22.33 -4.53 -2.65
CA LEU A 138 21.42 -3.53 -3.20
C LEU A 138 21.97 -2.11 -3.04
N PHE A 139 22.43 -1.78 -1.83
CA PHE A 139 22.84 -0.43 -1.45
C PHE A 139 24.33 -0.14 -1.60
N ASP A 140 25.15 -1.12 -1.98
CA ASP A 140 26.61 -1.00 -1.98
C ASP A 140 27.17 -0.60 -0.60
N TYR A 141 26.51 -1.04 0.48
CA TYR A 141 26.84 -0.66 1.86
C TYR A 141 26.60 -1.82 2.84
N PRO A 142 27.46 -2.05 3.85
CA PRO A 142 27.25 -3.11 4.84
C PRO A 142 25.99 -2.88 5.68
N LEU A 143 25.00 -3.76 5.50
CA LEU A 143 23.74 -3.75 6.24
C LEU A 143 23.55 -5.07 6.98
N LEU A 144 23.05 -4.99 8.21
CA LEU A 144 22.61 -6.12 9.01
C LEU A 144 21.09 -6.16 8.99
N SER A 145 20.55 -7.29 8.54
CA SER A 145 19.15 -7.64 8.76
C SER A 145 19.07 -8.71 9.85
N PHE A 146 18.25 -8.46 10.85
CA PHE A 146 17.99 -9.41 11.94
C PHE A 146 16.52 -9.34 12.35
N GLU A 147 16.06 -10.38 13.06
CA GLU A 147 14.72 -10.42 13.63
C GLU A 147 14.78 -10.31 15.15
N GLN A 148 13.90 -9.49 15.71
CA GLN A 148 13.72 -9.31 17.14
C GLN A 148 12.22 -9.17 17.43
N ASP A 149 11.71 -9.97 18.37
CA ASP A 149 10.28 -10.00 18.75
C ASP A 149 9.33 -10.21 17.55
N GLY A 150 9.74 -11.06 16.59
CA GLY A 150 8.98 -11.36 15.38
C GLY A 150 8.96 -10.23 14.35
N ARG A 151 9.75 -9.17 14.54
CA ARG A 151 9.90 -8.07 13.59
C ARG A 151 11.30 -8.04 13.01
N ARG A 152 11.39 -7.79 11.71
CA ARG A 152 12.66 -7.60 11.03
C ARG A 152 13.13 -6.15 11.17
N PHE A 153 14.41 -6.01 11.45
CA PHE A 153 15.10 -4.73 11.53
C PHE A 153 16.29 -4.74 10.59
N VAL A 154 16.49 -3.62 9.90
CA VAL A 154 17.68 -3.36 9.08
C VAL A 154 18.47 -2.23 9.73
N SER A 155 19.72 -2.49 10.11
CA SER A 155 20.65 -1.46 10.59
C SER A 155 21.95 -1.46 9.81
N TYR A 156 22.71 -0.38 9.96
CA TYR A 156 24.11 -0.37 9.54
C TYR A 156 24.91 -1.37 10.39
N ALA A 157 25.87 -2.03 9.75
CA ALA A 157 26.84 -2.89 10.42
C ALA A 157 27.85 -2.07 11.23
#